data_AF-A0A923AJY9-F1
#
_entry.id   AF-A0A923AJY9-F1
#
_cell.length_a   1.000
_cell.length_b   1.000
_cell.length_c   1.000
_cell.angle_alpha   90.00
_cell.angle_beta   90.00
_cell.angle_gamma   90.00
#
_symmetry.space_group_name_H-M   'P 1'
#
loop_
_entity.id
_entity.type
_entity.pdbx_description
1 polymer ?
#
loop_
_entity_poly.entity_id
_entity_poly.type
_entity_poly.pdbx_seq_one_letter_code
_entity_poly.pdbx_strand_id
1 'polypeptide(L)' 'MTDHALAEARVLAAALAGRTPVDVTPEELLESPHIFIGSISALTDKFVRQREELGISSIMVGELGPLDPGVERMSGT' A
#
# COMPACT_ATOMS: atom_id res chain seq x y z
N MET A 1 6.05 -7.41 -0.04
CA MET A 1 6.65 -6.53 0.97
C MET A 1 8.08 -6.23 0.55
N THR A 2 8.49 -4.96 0.57
CA THR A 2 9.82 -4.50 0.13
C THR A 2 10.23 -3.23 0.87
N ASP A 3 11.52 -3.03 1.13
CA ASP A 3 12.03 -1.74 1.63
C ASP A 3 12.43 -0.78 0.49
N HIS A 4 12.23 -1.20 -0.76
CA HIS A 4 12.55 -0.44 -1.97
C HIS A 4 11.29 -0.01 -2.73
N ALA A 5 10.34 0.60 -2.02
CA ALA A 5 9.00 0.89 -2.53
C ALA A 5 9.01 1.65 -3.88
N LEU A 6 9.86 2.67 -4.01
CA LEU A 6 9.95 3.45 -5.25
C LEU A 6 10.49 2.63 -6.44
N ALA A 7 11.41 1.70 -6.19
CA ALA A 7 11.94 0.82 -7.25
C ALA A 7 10.85 -0.12 -7.75
N GLU A 8 10.10 -0.75 -6.84
CA GLU A 8 8.97 -1.62 -7.20
C GLU A 8 7.83 -0.83 -7.88
N ALA A 9 7.56 0.40 -7.43
CA ALA A 9 6.58 1.28 -8.08
C ALA A 9 6.98 1.62 -9.52
N ARG A 10 8.28 1.82 -9.80
CA ARG A 10 8.78 2.01 -11.18
C ARG A 10 8.56 0.77 -12.03
N VAL A 11 8.78 -0.42 -11.49
CA VAL A 11 8.52 -1.69 -12.19
C VAL A 11 7.03 -1.81 -12.52
N LEU A 12 6.14 -1.52 -11.56
CA LEU A 12 4.69 -1.57 -11.79
C LEU A 12 4.23 -0.51 -12.79
N ALA A 13 4.71 0.74 -12.69
CA ALA A 13 4.39 1.80 -13.63
C ALA A 13 4.79 1.41 -15.06
N ALA A 14 6.00 0.88 -15.25
CA ALA A 14 6.45 0.37 -16.54
C ALA A 14 5.59 -0.79 -17.05
N ALA A 15 5.12 -1.67 -16.16
CA ALA A 15 4.24 -2.78 -16.53
C ALA A 15 2.82 -2.35 -16.88
N LEU A 16 2.35 -1.19 -16.41
CA LEU A 16 1.04 -0.60 -16.73
C LEU A 16 1.08 0.30 -17.98
N ALA A 17 2.25 0.82 -18.32
CA ALA A 17 2.46 1.64 -19.50
C ALA A 17 1.96 0.93 -20.77
N GLY A 18 1.09 1.59 -21.54
CA GLY A 18 0.49 1.05 -22.76
C GLY A 18 -0.60 -0.02 -22.55
N ARG A 19 -0.86 -0.45 -21.31
CA ARG A 19 -1.98 -1.36 -20.97
C ARG A 19 -3.18 -0.64 -20.40
N THR A 20 -2.98 0.58 -19.90
CA THR A 20 -4.04 1.46 -19.44
C THR A 20 -4.03 2.75 -20.26
N PRO A 21 -5.18 3.42 -20.45
CA PRO A 21 -5.27 4.66 -21.21
C PRO A 21 -4.72 5.89 -20.45
N VAL A 22 -4.22 5.69 -19.23
CA VAL A 22 -3.70 6.76 -18.37
C VAL A 22 -2.23 6.47 -18.08
N ASP A 23 -1.38 7.48 -18.27
CA ASP A 23 0.00 7.40 -17.78
C ASP A 23 -0.01 7.57 -16.26
N VAL A 24 0.46 6.56 -15.54
CA VAL A 24 0.53 6.57 -14.07
C VAL A 24 1.98 6.61 -13.64
N THR A 25 2.34 7.63 -12.86
CA THR A 25 3.68 7.78 -12.31
C THR A 25 3.93 6.85 -11.12
N PRO A 26 5.18 6.47 -10.83
CA PRO A 26 5.52 5.68 -9.64
C PRO A 26 5.02 6.31 -8.34
N GLU A 27 5.08 7.63 -8.23
CA GLU A 27 4.66 8.39 -7.04
C GLU A 27 3.14 8.31 -6.85
N GLU A 28 2.35 8.42 -7.92
CA GLU A 28 0.89 8.22 -7.87
C GLU A 28 0.51 6.79 -7.46
N LEU A 29 1.28 5.78 -7.88
CA LEU A 29 1.06 4.41 -7.43
C LEU A 29 1.28 4.25 -5.93
N LEU A 30 2.27 4.94 -5.35
CA LEU A 30 2.55 4.88 -3.92
C LEU A 30 1.44 5.55 -3.10
N GLU A 31 0.92 6.67 -3.59
CA GLU A 31 -0.19 7.39 -2.94
C GLU A 31 -1.56 6.75 -3.17
N SER A 32 -1.71 5.90 -4.20
CA SER A 32 -2.97 5.25 -4.54
C SER A 32 -3.55 4.46 -3.36
N PRO A 33 -4.81 4.69 -2.94
CA PRO A 33 -5.39 4.01 -1.78
C PRO A 33 -5.56 2.49 -1.98
N HIS A 34 -5.45 2.01 -3.21
CA HIS A 34 -5.66 0.60 -3.59
C HIS A 34 -4.36 -0.16 -3.91
N ILE A 35 -3.23 0.54 -3.99
CA ILE A 35 -1.93 -0.06 -4.30
C ILE A 35 -1.06 -0.03 -3.07
N PHE A 36 -0.54 -1.19 -2.70
CA PHE A 36 0.29 -1.38 -1.51
C PHE A 36 1.66 -1.89 -1.93
N ILE A 37 2.59 -0.96 -2.07
CA ILE A 37 4.00 -1.22 -2.34
C ILE A 37 4.81 -0.60 -1.22
N GLY A 38 5.61 -1.41 -0.54
CA GLY A 38 6.43 -0.96 0.57
C GLY A 38 6.58 -2.01 1.66
N SER A 39 7.03 -1.55 2.82
CA SER A 39 7.25 -2.37 4.00
C SER A 39 5.96 -2.51 4.82
N ILE A 40 5.95 -3.46 5.76
CA ILE A 40 4.81 -3.64 6.68
C ILE A 40 4.56 -2.35 7.48
N SER A 41 5.62 -1.62 7.84
CA SER A 41 5.48 -0.35 8.54
C SER A 41 4.75 0.68 7.67
N ALA A 42 5.20 0.88 6.43
CA ALA A 42 4.58 1.84 5.52
C ALA A 42 3.12 1.48 5.19
N LEU A 43 2.82 0.17 5.09
CA LEU A 43 1.46 -0.33 4.94
C LEU A 43 0.59 0.01 6.16
N THR A 44 1.14 -0.16 7.36
CA THR A 44 0.45 0.18 8.61
C THR A 44 0.15 1.68 8.70
N ASP A 45 1.14 2.53 8.37
CA ASP A 45 0.98 3.99 8.38
C ASP A 45 -0.12 4.43 7.40
N LYS A 46 -0.21 3.75 6.25
CA LYS A 46 -1.27 4.00 5.26
C LYS A 46 -2.65 3.60 5.76
N PHE A 47 -2.78 2.49 6.48
CA PHE A 47 -4.05 2.10 7.09
C PHE A 47 -4.51 3.09 8.17
N VAL A 48 -3.58 3.57 9.00
CA VAL A 48 -3.87 4.64 9.97
C VAL A 48 -4.39 5.88 9.26
N ARG A 49 -3.70 6.34 8.22
CA ARG A 49 -4.13 7.49 7.42
C ARG A 49 -5.53 7.29 6.80
N GLN A 50 -5.80 6.11 6.26
CA GLN A 50 -7.13 5.78 5.71
C GLN A 50 -8.24 5.78 6.78
N ARG A 51 -7.94 5.32 8.00
CA ARG A 51 -8.88 5.38 9.13
C ARG A 51 -9.17 6.83 9.51
N GLU A 52 -8.13 7.67 9.60
CA GLU A 52 -8.23 9.06 10.04
C GLU A 52 -8.90 9.97 9.00
N GLU A 53 -8.51 9.84 7.73
CA GLU A 53 -8.98 10.73 6.66
C GLU A 53 -10.30 10.28 6.04
N LEU A 54 -10.54 8.97 5.95
CA LEU A 54 -11.67 8.40 5.21
C LEU A 54 -12.64 7.60 6.10
N GLY A 55 -12.34 7.42 7.39
CA GLY A 55 -13.18 6.64 8.31
C GLY A 55 -13.17 5.13 8.05
N ILE A 56 -12.18 4.62 7.32
CA ILE A 56 -12.08 3.19 7.00
C ILE A 56 -11.62 2.42 8.25
N SER A 57 -12.52 1.63 8.84
CA SER A 57 -12.25 0.88 10.09
C SER A 57 -12.17 -0.64 9.90
N SER A 58 -12.40 -1.14 8.69
CA SER A 58 -12.37 -2.57 8.36
C SER A 58 -11.62 -2.76 7.06
N ILE A 59 -10.48 -3.45 7.14
CA ILE A 59 -9.60 -3.69 6.00
C ILE A 59 -9.36 -5.20 5.91
N MET A 60 -9.79 -5.80 4.81
CA MET A 60 -9.46 -7.18 4.50
C MET A 60 -8.05 -7.21 3.94
N VAL A 61 -7.14 -7.77 4.72
CA VAL A 61 -5.79 -8.10 4.26
C VAL A 61 -5.77 -9.56 3.78
N GLY A 62 -4.81 -9.90 2.90
CA GLY A 62 -4.72 -11.22 2.25
C GLY A 62 -4.41 -12.38 3.21
N GLU A 63 -3.45 -13.23 2.86
CA GLU A 63 -3.11 -14.36 3.73
C GLU A 63 -2.57 -13.90 5.10
N LEU A 64 -2.97 -14.63 6.15
CA LEU A 64 -2.46 -14.48 7.51
C LEU A 64 -0.98 -14.86 7.57
N GLY A 65 -0.20 -14.21 8.46
CA GLY A 65 1.23 -14.42 8.61
C GLY A 65 2.07 -13.20 8.21
N PRO A 66 2.21 -12.89 6.91
CA PRO A 66 3.06 -11.79 6.45
C PRO A 66 2.65 -10.41 6.98
N LEU A 67 1.40 -10.25 7.42
CA LEU A 67 0.83 -8.98 7.87
C LEU A 67 0.54 -8.94 9.37
N ASP A 68 0.80 -10.04 10.08
CA ASP A 68 0.58 -10.15 11.53
C ASP A 68 1.30 -9.03 12.30
N PRO A 69 2.55 -8.63 11.98
CA PRO A 69 3.21 -7.52 12.70
C PRO A 69 2.50 -6.17 12.54
N GLY A 70 1.82 -5.94 11.40
CA GLY A 70 1.03 -4.74 11.17
C GLY A 70 -0.27 -4.77 11.97
N VAL A 71 -0.93 -5.93 12.05
CA VAL A 71 -2.14 -6.15 12.85
C VAL A 71 -1.85 -5.94 14.34
N GLU A 72 -0.73 -6.47 14.85
CA GLU A 72 -0.29 -6.26 16.24
C GLU A 72 -0.09 -4.77 16.55
N ARG A 73 0.55 -4.02 15.64
CA ARG A 73 0.76 -2.57 15.82
C ARG A 73 -0.54 -1.77 15.85
N MET A 74 -1.55 -2.16 15.06
CA MET A 74 -2.86 -1.49 15.05
C MET A 74 -3.75 -1.91 16.23
N SER A 75 -3.50 -3.09 16.79
CA SER A 75 -4.26 -3.63 17.93
C SER A 75 -3.92 -2.84 19.20
N GLY A 76 -4.72 -1.81 19.50
CA GLY A 76 -4.54 -0.95 20.68
C GLY A 76 -4.71 0.55 20.43
N THR A 77 -5.07 0.95 19.21
CA THR A 77 -5.43 2.32 18.81
C THR A 77 -6.90 2.41 18.39
#